data_AF-A0A963SEH0-F1
#
_entry.id   AF-A0A963SEH0-F1
#
_cell.length_a   1.000
_cell.length_b   1.000
_cell.length_c   1.000
_cell.angle_alpha   90.00
_cell.angle_beta   90.00
_cell.angle_gamma   90.00
#
_symmetry.space_group_name_H-M   'P 1'
#
loop_
_entity.id
_entity.type
_entity.pdbx_description
1 polymer ?
#
loop_
_entity_poly.entity_id
_entity_poly.type
_entity_poly.pdbx_seq_one_letter_code
_entity_poly.pdbx_strand_id
1 'polypeptide(L)'
;MNAPVLDRSAFGGRKVVDVDTHLVEPFDLWSSRAPASMKARLPRVEVRDGLRSWLIDDDKVLSKGAVPACTISKEGVKWPGLEFIQKQIEDVDPAAYSVKERVAVMDRMGVDAQIVYPNILGFGGQAAVQVDGELRLATVKIFNDAMAEMQADSGNRMYPMAMLPWWDVDQCVAEIERVREAALQGDLRSHGNWTPGQILSHLAAWIDYGYEGYPIGKPPWFVRWWLRRSLPKILAGHMPRGVRIPRVPGGTTGMDDVPTEQAADRLIASLRRLGSGEAARFDSPAFGPMSHADRVRLNLRHAELHLGFLSY
;
A
#
# COMPACT_ATOMS: atom_id res chain seq x y z
N MET A 1 -7.81 -33.96 -2.07
CA MET A 1 -9.02 -33.52 -1.33
C MET A 1 -9.72 -32.49 -2.21
N ASN A 2 -11.01 -32.65 -2.48
CA ASN A 2 -11.76 -31.68 -3.27
C ASN A 2 -11.84 -30.36 -2.50
N ALA A 3 -11.59 -29.23 -3.18
CA ALA A 3 -11.76 -27.90 -2.58
C ALA A 3 -13.20 -27.76 -2.06
N PRO A 4 -13.41 -27.12 -0.90
CA PRO A 4 -14.75 -26.91 -0.37
C PRO A 4 -15.61 -26.17 -1.41
N VAL A 5 -16.84 -26.65 -1.62
CA VAL A 5 -17.81 -25.98 -2.48
C VAL A 5 -18.27 -24.73 -1.75
N LEU A 6 -17.87 -23.55 -2.25
CA LEU A 6 -18.29 -22.25 -1.72
C LEU A 6 -19.81 -22.13 -1.83
N ASP A 7 -20.50 -21.85 -0.72
CA ASP A 7 -21.93 -21.55 -0.75
C ASP A 7 -22.16 -20.14 -1.29
N ARG A 8 -22.52 -20.07 -2.57
CA ARG A 8 -22.83 -18.81 -3.27
C ARG A 8 -24.33 -18.53 -3.37
N SER A 9 -25.16 -19.26 -2.63
CA SER A 9 -26.62 -19.14 -2.72
C SER A 9 -27.08 -17.70 -2.46
N ALA A 10 -26.52 -17.04 -1.45
CA ALA A 10 -26.78 -15.65 -1.10
C ALA A 10 -26.48 -14.65 -2.24
N PHE A 11 -25.61 -15.01 -3.18
CA PHE A 11 -25.19 -14.14 -4.29
C PHE A 11 -25.72 -14.60 -5.65
N GLY A 12 -26.66 -15.54 -5.67
CA GLY A 12 -27.21 -16.10 -6.91
C GLY A 12 -26.16 -16.83 -7.74
N GLY A 13 -25.20 -17.49 -7.08
CA GLY A 13 -24.13 -18.25 -7.75
C GLY A 13 -22.96 -17.41 -8.28
N ARG A 14 -22.99 -16.08 -8.12
CA ARG A 14 -21.90 -15.20 -8.59
C ARG A 14 -20.68 -15.27 -7.68
N LYS A 15 -19.50 -15.09 -8.29
CA LYS A 15 -18.27 -14.88 -7.53
C LYS A 15 -18.29 -13.51 -6.84
N VAL A 16 -17.80 -13.44 -5.61
CA VAL A 16 -17.74 -12.21 -4.82
C VAL A 16 -16.30 -11.87 -4.46
N VAL A 17 -15.91 -10.63 -4.75
CA VAL A 17 -14.65 -10.04 -4.31
C VAL A 17 -14.98 -8.96 -3.30
N ASP A 18 -14.49 -9.13 -2.08
CA ASP A 18 -14.54 -8.10 -1.05
C ASP A 18 -13.31 -7.19 -1.22
N VAL A 19 -13.57 -5.97 -1.64
CA VAL A 19 -12.54 -5.01 -2.06
C VAL A 19 -11.97 -4.19 -0.91
N ASP A 20 -12.46 -4.40 0.30
CA ASP A 20 -12.04 -3.65 1.49
C ASP A 20 -12.20 -4.51 2.76
N THR A 21 -11.15 -5.28 3.04
CA THR A 21 -11.05 -6.02 4.29
C THR A 21 -9.80 -5.64 5.06
N HIS A 22 -9.81 -5.93 6.35
CA HIS A 22 -8.68 -5.73 7.23
C HIS A 22 -8.43 -6.97 8.09
N LEU A 23 -7.15 -7.26 8.37
CA LEU A 23 -6.76 -8.18 9.41
C LEU A 23 -6.06 -7.43 10.54
N VAL A 24 -6.29 -7.88 11.76
CA VAL A 24 -5.56 -7.40 12.93
C VAL A 24 -4.16 -7.95 12.85
N GLU A 25 -3.15 -7.06 12.83
CA GLU A 25 -1.77 -7.48 12.88
C GLU A 25 -1.51 -8.24 14.19
N PRO A 26 -0.95 -9.47 14.12
CA PRO A 26 -0.50 -10.18 15.30
C PRO A 26 0.48 -9.33 16.11
N PHE A 27 0.40 -9.38 17.44
CA PHE A 27 1.24 -8.54 18.31
C PHE A 27 2.74 -8.82 18.16
N ASP A 28 3.10 -9.98 17.65
CA ASP A 28 4.46 -10.40 17.36
C ASP A 28 4.86 -10.28 15.88
N LEU A 29 4.00 -9.72 15.02
CA LEU A 29 4.24 -9.59 13.57
C LEU A 29 5.66 -9.09 13.26
N TRP A 30 6.03 -7.97 13.89
CA TRP A 30 7.37 -7.41 13.73
C TRP A 30 8.42 -8.08 14.62
N SER A 31 8.10 -8.35 15.88
CA SER A 31 9.09 -8.82 16.85
C SER A 31 9.59 -10.25 16.58
N SER A 32 8.81 -11.06 15.87
CA SER A 32 9.17 -12.40 15.39
C SER A 32 10.12 -12.40 14.19
N ARG A 33 10.09 -11.33 13.38
CA ARG A 33 10.89 -11.17 12.14
C ARG A 33 12.03 -10.16 12.28
N ALA A 34 12.09 -9.44 13.40
CA ALA A 34 13.03 -8.36 13.65
C ALA A 34 14.49 -8.85 13.78
N PRO A 35 15.46 -8.14 13.15
CA PRO A 35 16.86 -8.21 13.56
C PRO A 35 17.00 -7.86 15.05
N ALA A 36 17.89 -8.55 15.77
CA ALA A 36 18.07 -8.36 17.21
C ALA A 36 18.38 -6.90 17.59
N SER A 37 19.13 -6.19 16.75
CA SER A 37 19.48 -4.78 16.93
C SER A 37 18.30 -3.80 16.81
N MET A 38 17.24 -4.18 16.10
CA MET A 38 16.09 -3.29 15.81
C MET A 38 14.82 -3.68 16.57
N LYS A 39 14.80 -4.86 17.20
CA LYS A 39 13.59 -5.45 17.81
C LYS A 39 12.90 -4.54 18.84
N ALA A 40 13.67 -3.80 19.64
CA ALA A 40 13.12 -2.87 20.62
C ALA A 40 12.50 -1.61 19.99
N ARG A 41 12.91 -1.25 18.78
CA ARG A 41 12.50 -0.03 18.09
C ARG A 41 11.34 -0.25 17.12
N LEU A 42 11.16 -1.46 16.61
CA LEU A 42 10.07 -1.83 15.69
C LEU A 42 8.69 -1.75 16.37
N PRO A 43 7.60 -1.75 15.57
CA PRO A 43 6.25 -1.77 16.12
C PRO A 43 6.04 -2.92 17.07
N ARG A 44 5.53 -2.61 18.26
CA ARG A 44 5.30 -3.58 19.33
C ARG A 44 4.16 -3.14 20.23
N VAL A 45 3.53 -4.09 20.91
CA VAL A 45 2.52 -3.79 21.92
C VAL A 45 3.16 -3.76 23.30
N GLU A 46 2.98 -2.66 24.01
CA GLU A 46 3.36 -2.51 25.42
C GLU A 46 2.19 -1.98 26.25
N VAL A 47 2.19 -2.25 27.55
CA VAL A 47 1.24 -1.61 28.48
C VAL A 47 1.77 -0.24 28.88
N ARG A 48 1.01 0.82 28.55
CA ARG A 48 1.26 2.22 28.94
C ARG A 48 0.01 2.78 29.59
N ASP A 49 0.15 3.37 30.77
CA ASP A 49 -0.97 3.94 31.53
C ASP A 49 -2.15 2.96 31.73
N GLY A 50 -1.82 1.68 31.93
CA GLY A 50 -2.82 0.61 32.10
C GLY A 50 -3.47 0.11 30.80
N LEU A 51 -3.09 0.64 29.63
CA LEU A 51 -3.62 0.24 28.33
C LEU A 51 -2.54 -0.40 27.46
N ARG A 52 -2.85 -1.53 26.83
CA ARG A 52 -2.01 -2.06 25.74
C ARG A 52 -2.02 -1.05 24.59
N SER A 53 -0.86 -0.67 24.08
CA SER A 53 -0.73 0.30 22.99
C SER A 53 0.35 -0.14 22.03
N TRP A 54 0.12 0.08 20.74
CA TRP A 54 1.15 -0.07 19.72
C TRP A 54 2.10 1.11 19.80
N LEU A 55 3.39 0.81 19.96
CA LEU A 55 4.48 1.77 20.02
C LEU A 55 5.48 1.48 18.90
N ILE A 56 6.16 2.52 18.44
CA ILE A 56 7.33 2.46 17.57
C ILE A 56 8.38 3.43 18.08
N ASP A 57 9.66 3.12 17.88
CA ASP A 57 10.79 3.99 18.21
C ASP A 57 10.70 4.53 19.65
N ASP A 58 10.78 3.58 20.58
CA ASP A 58 10.62 3.72 22.03
C ASP A 58 9.21 4.10 22.49
N ASP A 59 8.73 5.32 22.24
CA ASP A 59 7.54 5.89 22.87
C ASP A 59 6.47 6.42 21.91
N LYS A 60 6.74 6.42 20.60
CA LYS A 60 5.78 6.97 19.62
C LYS A 60 4.59 6.03 19.48
N VAL A 61 3.42 6.52 19.85
CA VAL A 61 2.19 5.73 19.84
C VAL A 61 1.62 5.64 18.42
N LEU A 62 1.55 4.43 17.88
CA LEU A 62 0.85 4.12 16.63
C LEU A 62 -0.65 3.97 16.84
N SER A 63 -1.04 3.30 17.94
CA SER A 63 -2.45 3.07 18.29
C SER A 63 -2.60 2.89 19.80
N LYS A 64 -3.47 3.69 20.43
CA LYS A 64 -3.82 3.54 21.84
C LYS A 64 -4.86 2.43 22.01
N GLY A 65 -4.66 1.59 23.02
CA GLY A 65 -5.60 0.49 23.33
C GLY A 65 -5.38 -0.78 22.49
N ALA A 66 -4.50 -0.75 21.49
CA ALA A 66 -4.24 -1.89 20.59
C ALA A 66 -5.55 -2.55 20.08
N VAL A 67 -6.51 -1.69 19.75
CA VAL A 67 -7.88 -2.11 19.43
C VAL A 67 -7.88 -2.97 18.17
N PRO A 68 -8.51 -4.16 18.19
CA PRO A 68 -8.50 -5.10 17.06
C PRO A 68 -9.38 -4.65 15.88
N ALA A 69 -10.13 -3.55 15.99
CA ALA A 69 -11.05 -3.07 14.96
C ALA A 69 -12.05 -4.13 14.43
N CYS A 70 -12.41 -5.13 15.27
CA CYS A 70 -13.35 -6.18 14.94
C CYS A 70 -14.54 -6.12 15.90
N THR A 71 -15.76 -6.20 15.35
CA THR A 71 -17.02 -6.10 16.11
C THR A 71 -17.62 -7.47 16.44
N ILE A 72 -16.98 -8.56 16.05
CA ILE A 72 -17.45 -9.93 16.27
C ILE A 72 -16.59 -10.55 17.37
N SER A 73 -17.24 -11.03 18.44
CA SER A 73 -16.57 -11.75 19.52
C SER A 73 -16.10 -13.13 19.07
N LYS A 74 -15.21 -13.76 19.84
CA LYS A 74 -14.77 -15.14 19.60
C LYS A 74 -15.90 -16.17 19.64
N GLU A 75 -17.03 -15.86 20.28
CA GLU A 75 -18.25 -16.65 20.29
C GLU A 75 -19.20 -16.34 19.11
N GLY A 76 -18.81 -15.45 18.19
CA GLY A 76 -19.62 -15.03 17.05
C GLY A 76 -20.68 -13.98 17.37
N VAL A 77 -20.61 -13.33 18.54
CA VAL A 77 -21.57 -12.29 18.94
C VAL A 77 -21.14 -10.95 18.40
N LYS A 78 -22.04 -10.25 17.70
CA LYS A 78 -21.79 -8.89 17.22
C LYS A 78 -22.01 -7.87 18.34
N TRP A 79 -20.99 -7.11 18.67
CA TRP A 79 -21.11 -5.96 19.56
C TRP A 79 -21.63 -4.73 18.81
N PRO A 80 -22.61 -3.99 19.38
CA PRO A 80 -23.12 -2.77 18.78
C PRO A 80 -22.19 -1.57 18.98
N GLY A 81 -22.24 -0.63 18.03
CA GLY A 81 -21.58 0.67 18.15
C GLY A 81 -20.06 0.58 18.38
N LEU A 82 -19.59 1.26 19.43
CA LEU A 82 -18.17 1.41 19.77
C LEU A 82 -17.69 0.46 20.87
N GLU A 83 -18.48 -0.55 21.25
CA GLU A 83 -18.12 -1.51 22.30
C GLU A 83 -16.81 -2.25 21.99
N PHE A 84 -16.50 -2.47 20.72
CA PHE A 84 -15.27 -3.11 20.27
C PHE A 84 -13.99 -2.35 20.68
N ILE A 85 -14.07 -1.05 20.97
CA ILE A 85 -12.92 -0.23 21.40
C ILE A 85 -12.35 -0.69 22.74
N GLN A 86 -13.17 -1.37 23.56
CA GLN A 86 -12.76 -1.88 24.87
C GLN A 86 -12.20 -3.32 24.81
N LYS A 87 -12.09 -3.89 23.61
CA LYS A 87 -11.75 -5.30 23.40
C LYS A 87 -10.31 -5.45 22.97
N GLN A 88 -9.77 -6.64 23.18
CA GLN A 88 -8.42 -7.02 22.77
C GLN A 88 -8.47 -8.15 21.73
N ILE A 89 -7.31 -8.46 21.15
CA ILE A 89 -7.20 -9.48 20.09
C ILE A 89 -7.70 -10.86 20.56
N GLU A 90 -7.63 -11.15 21.85
CA GLU A 90 -8.09 -12.41 22.44
C GLU A 90 -9.62 -12.48 22.64
N ASP A 91 -10.33 -11.36 22.51
CA ASP A 91 -11.78 -11.28 22.67
C ASP A 91 -12.55 -11.45 21.35
N VAL A 92 -11.88 -11.23 20.21
CA VAL A 92 -12.49 -11.19 18.88
C VAL A 92 -12.44 -12.54 18.18
N ASP A 93 -13.30 -12.71 17.17
CA ASP A 93 -13.28 -13.87 16.27
C ASP A 93 -11.85 -14.11 15.72
N PRO A 94 -11.31 -15.34 15.84
CA PRO A 94 -9.97 -15.66 15.32
C PRO A 94 -9.77 -15.36 13.83
N ALA A 95 -10.84 -15.36 13.03
CA ALA A 95 -10.77 -14.94 11.62
C ALA A 95 -10.32 -13.48 11.45
N ALA A 96 -10.35 -12.67 12.51
CA ALA A 96 -9.84 -11.31 12.46
C ALA A 96 -8.30 -11.25 12.33
N TYR A 97 -7.55 -12.27 12.76
CA TYR A 97 -6.08 -12.28 12.74
C TYR A 97 -5.45 -13.56 12.19
N SER A 98 -6.20 -14.65 12.04
CA SER A 98 -5.71 -15.93 11.50
C SER A 98 -6.15 -16.12 10.05
N VAL A 99 -5.19 -16.30 9.14
CA VAL A 99 -5.44 -16.53 7.70
C VAL A 99 -6.28 -17.79 7.49
N LYS A 100 -5.94 -18.88 8.17
CA LYS A 100 -6.67 -20.15 8.08
C LYS A 100 -8.14 -19.99 8.47
N GLU A 101 -8.40 -19.36 9.62
CA GLU A 101 -9.76 -19.16 10.11
C GLU A 101 -10.53 -18.16 9.24
N ARG A 102 -9.85 -17.15 8.70
CA ARG A 102 -10.41 -16.20 7.74
C ARG A 102 -10.87 -16.89 6.46
N VAL A 103 -10.06 -17.77 5.86
CA VAL A 103 -10.46 -18.53 4.67
C VAL A 103 -11.69 -19.39 4.95
N ALA A 104 -11.78 -20.02 6.13
CA ALA A 104 -12.97 -20.79 6.51
C ALA A 104 -14.22 -19.90 6.64
N VAL A 105 -14.10 -18.65 7.11
CA VAL A 105 -15.19 -17.67 7.10
C VAL A 105 -15.56 -17.28 5.66
N MET A 106 -14.57 -17.00 4.80
CA MET A 106 -14.81 -16.70 3.38
C MET A 106 -15.58 -17.82 2.69
N ASP A 107 -15.27 -19.08 3.02
CA ASP A 107 -15.97 -20.25 2.50
C ASP A 107 -17.44 -20.29 2.91
N ARG A 108 -17.72 -20.05 4.19
CA ARG A 108 -19.09 -20.00 4.73
C ARG A 108 -19.89 -18.82 4.19
N MET A 109 -19.22 -17.69 3.93
CA MET A 109 -19.86 -16.48 3.43
C MET A 109 -20.00 -16.45 1.91
N GLY A 110 -19.37 -17.38 1.17
CA GLY A 110 -19.37 -17.37 -0.29
C GLY A 110 -18.50 -16.28 -0.91
N VAL A 111 -17.44 -15.84 -0.22
CA VAL A 111 -16.49 -14.82 -0.71
C VAL A 111 -15.32 -15.50 -1.41
N ASP A 112 -15.08 -15.18 -2.68
CA ASP A 112 -14.02 -15.80 -3.48
C ASP A 112 -12.65 -15.21 -3.18
N ALA A 113 -12.57 -13.88 -3.05
CA ALA A 113 -11.33 -13.17 -2.79
C ALA A 113 -11.53 -11.91 -1.93
N GLN A 114 -10.48 -11.50 -1.24
CA GLN A 114 -10.43 -10.30 -0.41
C GLN A 114 -9.21 -9.43 -0.75
N ILE A 115 -9.38 -8.12 -0.81
CA ILE A 115 -8.27 -7.15 -0.80
C ILE A 115 -8.03 -6.73 0.66
N VAL A 116 -6.84 -6.99 1.19
CA VAL A 116 -6.52 -6.79 2.62
C VAL A 116 -5.70 -5.51 2.81
N TYR A 117 -6.21 -4.58 3.61
CA TYR A 117 -5.53 -3.35 3.99
C TYR A 117 -4.88 -3.45 5.38
N PRO A 118 -3.74 -2.78 5.61
CA PRO A 118 -3.12 -2.68 6.94
C PRO A 118 -4.04 -1.94 7.93
N ASN A 119 -4.01 -2.32 9.20
CA ASN A 119 -4.59 -1.50 10.27
C ASN A 119 -3.52 -0.59 10.88
N ILE A 120 -2.47 -1.15 11.47
CA ILE A 120 -1.51 -0.37 12.27
C ILE A 120 -0.66 0.54 11.40
N LEU A 121 -0.14 0.06 10.27
CA LEU A 121 0.62 0.92 9.35
C LEU A 121 -0.28 1.77 8.44
N GLY A 122 -1.55 1.41 8.28
CA GLY A 122 -2.55 2.17 7.53
C GLY A 122 -3.10 3.35 8.34
N PHE A 123 -3.86 3.05 9.40
CA PHE A 123 -4.48 4.06 10.27
C PHE A 123 -3.49 4.72 11.24
N GLY A 124 -2.47 3.99 11.72
CA GLY A 124 -1.40 4.51 12.59
C GLY A 124 -0.18 5.05 11.84
N GLY A 125 -0.20 5.05 10.50
CA GLY A 125 0.95 5.36 9.64
C GLY A 125 1.58 6.74 9.86
N GLN A 126 0.85 7.71 10.41
CA GLN A 126 1.39 9.07 10.65
C GLN A 126 2.59 9.08 11.60
N ALA A 127 2.56 8.27 12.67
CA ALA A 127 3.69 8.15 13.60
C ALA A 127 4.81 7.26 13.02
N ALA A 128 4.47 6.22 12.27
CA ALA A 128 5.47 5.40 11.55
C ALA A 128 6.26 6.22 10.51
N VAL A 129 5.65 7.25 9.91
CA VAL A 129 6.33 8.14 8.96
C VAL A 129 7.25 9.16 9.64
N GLN A 130 7.25 9.26 10.97
CA GLN A 130 8.09 10.22 11.72
C GLN A 130 9.36 9.60 12.33
N VAL A 131 9.56 8.28 12.21
CA VAL A 131 10.79 7.61 12.66
C VAL A 131 11.91 7.76 11.63
N ASP A 132 13.15 7.40 12.00
CA ASP A 132 14.27 7.42 11.05
C ASP A 132 14.06 6.46 9.86
N GLY A 133 14.79 6.71 8.77
CA GLY A 133 14.60 5.99 7.52
C GLY A 133 14.88 4.49 7.61
N GLU A 134 15.87 4.08 8.40
CA GLU A 134 16.27 2.68 8.56
C GLU A 134 15.15 1.89 9.28
N LEU A 135 14.64 2.44 10.39
CA LEU A 135 13.56 1.83 11.14
C LEU A 135 12.25 1.78 10.34
N ARG A 136 11.95 2.84 9.59
CA ARG A 136 10.75 2.89 8.74
C ARG A 136 10.80 1.85 7.64
N LEU A 137 11.96 1.69 7.01
CA LEU A 137 12.18 0.70 5.98
C LEU A 137 12.06 -0.73 6.53
N ALA A 138 12.71 -1.02 7.65
CA ALA A 138 12.63 -2.33 8.30
C ALA A 138 11.17 -2.68 8.66
N THR A 139 10.42 -1.70 9.17
CA THR A 139 9.00 -1.84 9.50
C THR A 139 8.15 -2.24 8.29
N VAL A 140 8.36 -1.57 7.14
CA VAL A 140 7.63 -1.84 5.90
C VAL A 140 8.05 -3.16 5.25
N LYS A 141 9.34 -3.48 5.22
CA LYS A 141 9.84 -4.75 4.67
C LYS A 141 9.25 -5.95 5.41
N ILE A 142 9.34 -5.94 6.74
CA ILE A 142 8.78 -7.01 7.58
C ILE A 142 7.27 -7.16 7.37
N PHE A 143 6.55 -6.04 7.23
CA PHE A 143 5.12 -6.06 6.94
C PHE A 143 4.85 -6.70 5.57
N ASN A 144 5.54 -6.27 4.51
CA ASN A 144 5.35 -6.79 3.16
C ASN A 144 5.70 -8.27 3.04
N ASP A 145 6.77 -8.72 3.69
CA ASP A 145 7.15 -10.14 3.70
C ASP A 145 6.04 -10.98 4.37
N ALA A 146 5.48 -10.51 5.49
CA ALA A 146 4.35 -11.17 6.14
C ALA A 146 3.05 -11.11 5.31
N MET A 147 2.86 -10.07 4.50
CA MET A 147 1.74 -9.99 3.56
C MET A 147 1.90 -11.00 2.42
N ALA A 148 3.10 -11.18 1.87
CA ALA A 148 3.37 -12.22 0.87
C ALA A 148 3.09 -13.63 1.43
N GLU A 149 3.54 -13.89 2.67
CA GLU A 149 3.22 -15.13 3.40
C GLU A 149 1.69 -15.33 3.55
N MET A 150 0.96 -14.29 3.98
CA MET A 150 -0.50 -14.31 4.09
C MET A 150 -1.18 -14.67 2.77
N GLN A 151 -0.74 -14.06 1.66
CA GLN A 151 -1.33 -14.34 0.35
C GLN A 151 -1.13 -15.81 -0.04
N ALA A 152 0.09 -16.33 0.15
CA ALA A 152 0.42 -17.72 -0.11
C ALA A 152 -0.40 -18.68 0.77
N ASP A 153 -0.44 -18.43 2.08
CA ASP A 153 -1.17 -19.24 3.08
C ASP A 153 -2.69 -19.25 2.84
N SER A 154 -3.23 -18.17 2.25
CA SER A 154 -4.64 -18.09 1.86
C SER A 154 -4.99 -18.89 0.59
N GLY A 155 -3.99 -19.44 -0.10
CA GLY A 155 -4.17 -20.05 -1.42
C GLY A 155 -4.52 -19.03 -2.50
N ASN A 156 -3.93 -17.83 -2.46
CA ASN A 156 -4.23 -16.71 -3.36
C ASN A 156 -5.70 -16.27 -3.33
N ARG A 157 -6.27 -16.16 -2.14
CA ARG A 157 -7.63 -15.62 -1.94
C ARG A 157 -7.64 -14.33 -1.13
N MET A 158 -6.58 -14.05 -0.39
CA MET A 158 -6.37 -12.80 0.30
C MET A 158 -5.21 -12.07 -0.38
N TYR A 159 -5.48 -10.89 -0.93
CA TYR A 159 -4.55 -10.07 -1.69
C TYR A 159 -4.21 -8.83 -0.85
N PRO A 160 -3.17 -8.89 -0.02
CA PRO A 160 -2.78 -7.76 0.81
C PRO A 160 -2.13 -6.66 -0.01
N MET A 161 -2.40 -5.43 0.40
CA MET A 161 -1.79 -4.24 -0.18
C MET A 161 -0.37 -4.05 0.40
N ALA A 162 0.64 -4.23 -0.45
CA ALA A 162 2.02 -3.94 -0.08
C ALA A 162 2.20 -2.45 0.27
N MET A 163 2.98 -2.20 1.31
CA MET A 163 3.39 -0.87 1.71
C MET A 163 4.66 -0.49 0.95
N LEU A 164 4.68 0.68 0.33
CA LEU A 164 5.82 1.10 -0.48
C LEU A 164 6.66 2.14 0.26
N PRO A 165 8.01 2.06 0.23
CA PRO A 165 8.89 3.03 0.87
C PRO A 165 8.96 4.32 0.04
N TRP A 166 7.82 5.01 -0.10
CA TRP A 166 7.63 6.20 -0.93
C TRP A 166 8.44 7.43 -0.47
N TRP A 167 9.23 7.34 0.59
CA TRP A 167 10.07 8.44 1.08
C TRP A 167 11.52 8.34 0.62
N ASP A 168 11.92 7.24 -0.02
CA ASP A 168 13.31 6.94 -0.36
C ASP A 168 13.42 6.44 -1.81
N VAL A 169 14.20 7.15 -2.62
CA VAL A 169 14.38 6.82 -4.04
C VAL A 169 15.10 5.49 -4.22
N ASP A 170 16.12 5.20 -3.43
CA ASP A 170 16.90 3.98 -3.54
C ASP A 170 16.07 2.76 -3.13
N GLN A 171 15.20 2.91 -2.12
CA GLN A 171 14.28 1.84 -1.74
C GLN A 171 13.15 1.64 -2.76
N CYS A 172 12.68 2.73 -3.39
CA CYS A 172 11.76 2.60 -4.52
C CYS A 172 12.42 1.86 -5.68
N VAL A 173 13.69 2.17 -5.99
CA VAL A 173 14.48 1.43 -7.00
C VAL A 173 14.59 -0.05 -6.63
N ALA A 174 14.93 -0.39 -5.38
CA ALA A 174 15.04 -1.77 -4.93
C ALA A 174 13.71 -2.55 -5.08
N GLU A 175 12.57 -1.89 -4.87
CA GLU A 175 11.26 -2.48 -5.11
C GLU A 175 10.97 -2.70 -6.60
N ILE A 176 11.36 -1.75 -7.47
CA ILE A 176 11.24 -1.96 -8.93
C ILE A 176 12.13 -3.12 -9.39
N GLU A 177 13.31 -3.30 -8.79
CA GLU A 177 14.17 -4.45 -9.04
C GLU A 177 13.49 -5.78 -8.63
N ARG A 178 12.76 -5.81 -7.51
CA ARG A 178 11.94 -6.97 -7.12
C ARG A 178 10.78 -7.24 -8.09
N VAL A 179 10.06 -6.19 -8.50
CA VAL A 179 8.98 -6.29 -9.51
C VAL A 179 9.52 -6.85 -10.83
N ARG A 180 10.70 -6.41 -11.26
CA ARG A 180 11.37 -6.91 -12.45
C ARG A 180 11.75 -8.38 -12.32
N GLU A 181 12.29 -8.80 -11.18
CA GLU A 181 12.63 -10.20 -10.94
C GLU A 181 11.38 -11.10 -10.93
N ALA A 182 10.31 -10.66 -10.28
CA ALA A 182 9.04 -11.36 -10.33
C ALA A 182 8.45 -11.48 -11.74
N ALA A 183 8.65 -10.47 -12.59
CA ALA A 183 8.25 -10.54 -14.00
C ALA A 183 9.03 -11.63 -14.74
N LEU A 184 10.35 -11.68 -14.55
CA LEU A 184 11.24 -12.69 -15.14
C LEU A 184 10.87 -14.11 -14.70
N GLN A 185 10.41 -14.26 -13.45
CA GLN A 185 9.97 -15.54 -12.88
C GLN A 185 8.55 -15.93 -13.30
N GLY A 186 7.78 -15.01 -13.89
CA GLY A 186 6.39 -15.24 -14.32
C GLY A 186 5.33 -15.12 -13.21
N ASP A 187 5.75 -14.65 -12.03
CA ASP A 187 4.93 -14.55 -10.82
C ASP A 187 4.23 -13.18 -10.69
N LEU A 188 4.66 -12.19 -11.48
CA LEU A 188 4.05 -10.86 -11.47
C LEU A 188 2.63 -10.87 -12.05
N ARG A 189 1.70 -10.26 -11.30
CA ARG A 189 0.31 -10.02 -11.71
C ARG A 189 -0.02 -8.53 -11.57
N SER A 190 -0.87 -8.04 -12.47
CA SER A 190 -1.53 -6.74 -12.33
C SER A 190 -3.02 -6.96 -12.09
N HIS A 191 -3.57 -6.21 -11.14
CA HIS A 191 -4.98 -6.28 -10.72
C HIS A 191 -5.82 -5.12 -11.28
N GLY A 192 -5.22 -4.27 -12.11
CA GLY A 192 -5.88 -3.15 -12.77
C GLY A 192 -6.13 -3.38 -14.26
N ASN A 193 -6.59 -2.33 -14.95
CA ASN A 193 -6.79 -2.34 -16.41
C ASN A 193 -5.48 -2.20 -17.20
N TRP A 194 -4.34 -2.07 -16.52
CA TRP A 194 -3.04 -1.83 -17.14
C TRP A 194 -2.13 -3.04 -16.93
N THR A 195 -1.31 -3.36 -17.93
CA THR A 195 -0.22 -4.33 -17.78
C THR A 195 0.83 -3.78 -16.81
N PRO A 196 1.68 -4.64 -16.19
CA PRO A 196 2.81 -4.16 -15.42
C PRO A 196 3.73 -3.24 -16.23
N GLY A 197 3.97 -3.57 -17.50
CA GLY A 197 4.71 -2.72 -18.43
C GLY A 197 4.12 -1.31 -18.55
N GLN A 198 2.81 -1.20 -18.76
CA GLN A 198 2.11 0.10 -18.82
C GLN A 198 2.22 0.90 -17.52
N ILE A 199 2.11 0.23 -16.36
CA ILE A 199 2.27 0.85 -15.04
C ILE A 199 3.67 1.46 -14.91
N LEU A 200 4.71 0.67 -15.18
CA LEU A 200 6.10 1.10 -15.01
C LEU A 200 6.49 2.19 -16.03
N SER A 201 6.06 2.05 -17.29
CA SER A 201 6.23 3.07 -18.33
C SER A 201 5.59 4.40 -17.94
N HIS A 202 4.38 4.35 -17.36
CA HIS A 202 3.65 5.53 -16.93
C HIS A 202 4.40 6.27 -15.83
N LEU A 203 4.88 5.56 -14.82
CA LEU A 203 5.67 6.14 -13.74
C LEU A 203 6.96 6.78 -14.26
N ALA A 204 7.68 6.08 -15.14
CA ALA A 204 8.91 6.59 -15.73
C ALA A 204 8.66 7.88 -16.52
N ALA A 205 7.65 7.88 -17.39
CA ALA A 205 7.28 9.04 -18.20
C ALA A 205 6.96 10.27 -17.36
N TRP A 206 6.23 10.11 -16.24
CA TRP A 206 5.87 11.25 -15.38
C TRP A 206 7.04 11.85 -14.61
N ILE A 207 8.03 11.03 -14.26
CA ILE A 207 9.31 11.51 -13.75
C ILE A 207 10.05 12.28 -14.84
N ASP A 208 10.19 11.66 -16.02
CA ASP A 208 10.93 12.19 -17.18
C ASP A 208 10.36 13.53 -17.66
N TYR A 209 9.05 13.75 -17.61
CA TYR A 209 8.43 15.02 -18.02
C TYR A 209 8.93 16.23 -17.23
N GLY A 210 9.37 16.05 -15.98
CA GLY A 210 10.03 17.11 -15.22
C GLY A 210 11.35 17.57 -15.85
N TYR A 211 11.99 16.70 -16.63
CA TYR A 211 13.27 16.94 -17.27
C TYR A 211 13.13 17.21 -18.77
N GLU A 212 12.15 16.63 -19.44
CA GLU A 212 12.06 16.60 -20.91
C GLU A 212 10.88 17.41 -21.46
N GLY A 213 9.92 17.74 -20.60
CA GLY A 213 8.73 18.51 -20.93
C GLY A 213 7.47 17.66 -20.86
N TYR A 214 6.36 18.32 -20.52
CA TYR A 214 5.06 17.67 -20.39
C TYR A 214 4.33 17.67 -21.74
N PRO A 215 3.81 16.51 -22.21
CA PRO A 215 3.04 16.43 -23.45
C PRO A 215 1.58 16.89 -23.28
N ILE A 216 1.30 17.64 -22.21
CA ILE A 216 -0.04 18.11 -21.84
C ILE A 216 -0.03 19.61 -21.55
N GLY A 217 -1.12 20.27 -21.94
CA GLY A 217 -1.32 21.70 -21.68
C GLY A 217 -1.64 22.01 -20.21
N LYS A 218 -1.48 23.28 -19.84
CA LYS A 218 -1.86 23.76 -18.50
C LYS A 218 -3.40 23.77 -18.37
N PRO A 219 -3.97 23.26 -17.26
CA PRO A 219 -5.39 23.37 -16.99
C PRO A 219 -5.80 24.84 -16.76
N PRO A 220 -7.11 25.17 -16.77
CA PRO A 220 -7.59 26.51 -16.46
C PRO A 220 -7.03 27.02 -15.13
N TRP A 221 -6.76 28.33 -15.04
CA TRP A 221 -6.03 28.93 -13.92
C TRP A 221 -6.67 28.64 -12.55
N PHE A 222 -8.01 28.59 -12.47
CA PHE A 222 -8.74 28.31 -11.23
C PHE A 222 -8.59 26.85 -10.77
N VAL A 223 -8.51 25.89 -11.72
CA VAL A 223 -8.21 24.48 -11.43
C VAL A 223 -6.78 24.36 -10.93
N ARG A 224 -5.83 25.03 -11.60
CA ARG A 224 -4.42 25.04 -11.21
C ARG A 224 -4.24 25.62 -9.80
N TRP A 225 -4.97 26.68 -9.47
CA TRP A 225 -4.96 27.27 -8.14
C TRP A 225 -5.45 26.27 -7.07
N TRP A 226 -6.55 25.54 -7.34
CA TRP A 226 -7.05 24.53 -6.42
C TRP A 226 -6.08 23.34 -6.26
N LEU A 227 -5.51 22.83 -7.36
CA LEU A 227 -4.52 21.76 -7.34
C LEU A 227 -3.25 22.15 -6.57
N ARG A 228 -2.78 23.39 -6.74
CA ARG A 228 -1.64 23.89 -5.96
C ARG A 228 -1.94 23.96 -4.47
N ARG A 229 -3.18 24.31 -4.08
CA ARG A 229 -3.60 24.29 -2.67
C ARG A 229 -3.74 22.88 -2.10
N SER A 230 -4.05 21.89 -2.92
CA SER A 230 -4.16 20.50 -2.47
C SER A 230 -2.81 19.78 -2.38
N LEU A 231 -1.75 20.33 -3.01
CA LEU A 231 -0.42 19.70 -3.04
C LEU A 231 0.10 19.27 -1.66
N PRO A 232 0.10 20.09 -0.58
CA PRO A 232 0.58 19.64 0.73
C PRO A 232 -0.18 18.42 1.27
N LYS A 233 -1.50 18.36 1.02
CA LYS A 233 -2.33 17.21 1.42
C LYS A 233 -2.00 15.96 0.60
N ILE A 234 -1.75 16.12 -0.70
CA ILE A 234 -1.35 15.01 -1.58
C ILE A 234 0.03 14.47 -1.18
N LEU A 235 0.97 15.35 -0.87
CA LEU A 235 2.32 14.97 -0.43
C LEU A 235 2.31 14.25 0.92
N ALA A 236 1.42 14.66 1.84
CA ALA A 236 1.29 14.06 3.16
C ALA A 236 0.40 12.79 3.21
N GLY A 237 -0.54 12.64 2.27
CA GLY A 237 -1.52 11.56 2.23
C GLY A 237 -1.40 10.68 0.99
N HIS A 238 -2.50 10.03 0.61
CA HIS A 238 -2.58 9.19 -0.59
C HIS A 238 -3.08 9.96 -1.81
N MET A 239 -2.59 9.59 -3.00
CA MET A 239 -3.16 10.11 -4.24
C MET A 239 -4.50 9.43 -4.58
N PRO A 240 -5.50 10.21 -5.03
CA PRO A 240 -6.79 9.66 -5.40
C PRO A 240 -6.68 8.71 -6.61
N ARG A 241 -7.37 7.58 -6.53
CA ARG A 241 -7.43 6.59 -7.62
C ARG A 241 -8.37 7.06 -8.74
N GLY A 242 -8.13 6.62 -9.97
CA GLY A 242 -9.06 6.80 -11.09
C GLY A 242 -9.17 8.24 -11.64
N VAL A 243 -8.21 9.11 -11.34
CA VAL A 243 -8.16 10.46 -11.91
C VAL A 243 -7.93 10.39 -13.42
N ARG A 244 -8.78 11.06 -14.20
CA ARG A 244 -8.64 11.16 -15.66
C ARG A 244 -8.46 12.62 -16.06
N ILE A 245 -7.44 12.89 -16.88
CA ILE A 245 -7.17 14.21 -17.45
C ILE A 245 -8.18 14.46 -18.58
N PRO A 246 -9.01 15.52 -18.50
CA PRO A 246 -9.95 15.84 -19.57
C PRO A 246 -9.24 16.05 -20.90
N ARG A 247 -9.83 15.53 -21.99
CA ARG A 247 -9.34 15.68 -23.37
C ARG A 247 -7.97 15.05 -23.66
N VAL A 248 -7.50 14.14 -22.81
CA VAL A 248 -6.31 13.30 -23.06
C VAL A 248 -6.78 11.87 -23.36
N PRO A 249 -6.41 11.27 -24.52
CA PRO A 249 -6.72 9.87 -24.83
C PRO A 249 -6.28 8.92 -23.71
N GLY A 250 -7.11 7.93 -23.36
CA GLY A 250 -6.85 7.04 -22.22
C GLY A 250 -7.02 7.68 -20.84
N GLY A 251 -7.14 9.01 -20.75
CA GLY A 251 -7.24 9.78 -19.51
C GLY A 251 -5.90 10.14 -18.88
N THR A 252 -4.77 9.76 -19.47
CA THR A 252 -3.42 10.12 -19.02
C THR A 252 -2.38 9.83 -20.13
N THR A 253 -1.09 10.04 -19.88
CA THR A 253 0.00 9.85 -20.87
C THR A 253 1.09 8.90 -20.37
N GLY A 254 1.94 8.41 -21.27
CA GLY A 254 3.09 7.56 -20.92
C GLY A 254 2.76 6.09 -20.67
N MET A 255 1.61 5.60 -21.14
CA MET A 255 1.16 4.21 -20.93
C MET A 255 1.68 3.27 -22.05
N ASP A 256 2.97 3.36 -22.38
CA ASP A 256 3.56 2.51 -23.42
C ASP A 256 3.54 1.04 -22.95
N ASP A 257 2.91 0.17 -23.73
CA ASP A 257 2.81 -1.27 -23.45
C ASP A 257 4.05 -1.99 -23.99
N VAL A 258 5.09 -2.02 -23.16
CA VAL A 258 6.38 -2.66 -23.45
C VAL A 258 6.62 -3.79 -22.45
N PRO A 259 7.56 -4.73 -22.71
CA PRO A 259 7.93 -5.74 -21.73
C PRO A 259 8.24 -5.15 -20.35
N THR A 260 7.77 -5.81 -19.30
CA THR A 260 7.83 -5.29 -17.92
C THR A 260 9.26 -4.96 -17.50
N GLU A 261 10.22 -5.78 -17.91
CA GLU A 261 11.64 -5.66 -17.63
C GLU A 261 12.22 -4.40 -18.27
N GLN A 262 11.82 -4.12 -19.51
CA GLN A 262 12.21 -2.90 -20.22
C GLN A 262 11.62 -1.66 -19.54
N ALA A 263 10.36 -1.73 -19.13
CA ALA A 263 9.70 -0.64 -18.41
C ALA A 263 10.31 -0.42 -17.01
N ALA A 264 10.70 -1.50 -16.33
CA ALA A 264 11.37 -1.48 -15.03
C ALA A 264 12.76 -0.82 -15.15
N ASP A 265 13.57 -1.23 -16.12
CA ASP A 265 14.90 -0.65 -16.37
C ASP A 265 14.79 0.86 -16.63
N ARG A 266 13.79 1.27 -17.42
CA ARG A 266 13.49 2.69 -17.66
C ARG A 266 13.10 3.41 -16.37
N LEU A 267 12.17 2.86 -15.60
CA LEU A 267 11.73 3.47 -14.34
C LEU A 267 12.87 3.60 -13.32
N ILE A 268 13.74 2.59 -13.21
CA ILE A 268 14.94 2.64 -12.36
C ILE A 268 15.85 3.79 -12.80
N ALA A 269 16.10 3.95 -14.10
CA ALA A 269 16.89 5.06 -14.61
C ALA A 269 16.25 6.43 -14.28
N SER A 270 14.94 6.58 -14.48
CA SER A 270 14.20 7.79 -14.15
C SER A 270 14.24 8.10 -12.65
N LEU A 271 14.07 7.09 -11.78
CA LEU A 271 14.17 7.23 -10.33
C LEU A 271 15.57 7.64 -9.89
N ARG A 272 16.63 7.00 -10.42
CA ARG A 272 18.01 7.37 -10.11
C ARG A 272 18.33 8.80 -10.53
N ARG A 273 17.82 9.23 -11.70
CA ARG A 273 17.91 10.63 -12.14
C ARG A 273 17.19 11.56 -11.18
N LEU A 274 15.98 11.20 -10.77
CA LEU A 274 15.21 11.96 -9.79
C LEU A 274 15.93 12.10 -8.44
N GLY A 275 16.60 11.05 -7.97
CA GLY A 275 17.37 11.05 -6.72
C GLY A 275 18.74 11.74 -6.79
N SER A 276 19.29 11.95 -7.99
CA SER A 276 20.64 12.50 -8.19
C SER A 276 20.79 13.98 -7.80
N GLY A 277 19.69 14.68 -7.55
CA GLY A 277 19.69 16.14 -7.34
C GLY A 277 19.71 16.96 -8.63
N GLU A 278 19.65 16.33 -9.81
CA GLU A 278 19.49 17.06 -11.09
C GLU A 278 18.25 17.96 -11.04
N ALA A 279 18.45 19.25 -11.36
CA ALA A 279 17.38 20.22 -11.37
C ALA A 279 16.41 19.94 -12.54
N ALA A 280 15.13 19.77 -12.20
CA ALA A 280 14.07 19.66 -13.19
C ALA A 280 13.99 20.93 -14.04
N ARG A 281 13.84 20.75 -15.36
CA ARG A 281 13.78 21.84 -16.35
C ARG A 281 12.36 22.39 -16.57
N PHE A 282 11.35 21.61 -16.19
CA PHE A 282 9.94 21.93 -16.44
C PHE A 282 9.09 21.81 -15.18
N ASP A 283 8.26 22.82 -14.95
CA ASP A 283 7.27 22.84 -13.87
C ASP A 283 6.05 21.98 -14.20
N SER A 284 5.46 21.40 -13.16
CA SER A 284 4.22 20.65 -13.31
C SER A 284 3.12 21.56 -13.90
N PRO A 285 2.43 21.15 -14.97
CA PRO A 285 1.31 21.90 -15.52
C PRO A 285 0.16 22.01 -14.50
N ALA A 286 0.02 21.02 -13.63
CA ALA A 286 -1.01 20.94 -12.58
C ALA A 286 -0.65 21.73 -11.32
N PHE A 287 0.58 21.59 -10.81
CA PHE A 287 0.97 22.11 -9.49
C PHE A 287 1.87 23.36 -9.56
N GLY A 288 2.43 23.67 -10.72
CA GLY A 288 3.40 24.74 -10.92
C GLY A 288 4.78 24.42 -10.33
N PRO A 289 5.57 25.45 -9.98
CA PRO A 289 6.90 25.29 -9.39
C PRO A 289 6.84 24.59 -8.03
N MET A 290 7.75 23.66 -7.80
CA MET A 290 7.88 22.88 -6.57
C MET A 290 9.35 22.72 -6.19
N SER A 291 9.63 22.53 -4.90
CA SER A 291 10.97 22.19 -4.45
C SER A 291 11.40 20.82 -5.02
N HIS A 292 12.71 20.57 -5.08
CA HIS A 292 13.21 19.24 -5.47
C HIS A 292 12.66 18.15 -4.55
N ALA A 293 12.64 18.40 -3.23
CA ALA A 293 12.08 17.48 -2.24
C ALA A 293 10.59 17.17 -2.47
N ASP A 294 9.77 18.18 -2.77
CA ASP A 294 8.35 17.97 -3.08
C ASP A 294 8.15 17.21 -4.39
N ARG A 295 9.03 17.42 -5.37
CA ARG A 295 8.99 16.71 -6.65
C ARG A 295 9.36 15.23 -6.48
N VAL A 296 10.39 14.94 -5.68
CA VAL A 296 10.74 13.56 -5.30
C VAL A 296 9.54 12.92 -4.61
N ARG A 297 9.00 13.57 -3.57
CA ARG A 297 7.86 13.05 -2.81
C ARG A 297 6.61 12.83 -3.68
N LEU A 298 6.29 13.75 -4.59
CA LEU A 298 5.13 13.61 -5.48
C LEU A 298 5.26 12.38 -6.39
N ASN A 299 6.44 12.18 -7.00
CA ASN A 299 6.68 11.03 -7.88
C ASN A 299 6.70 9.71 -7.11
N LEU A 300 7.24 9.70 -5.89
CA LEU A 300 7.20 8.49 -5.07
C LEU A 300 5.79 8.16 -4.57
N ARG A 301 4.95 9.16 -4.27
CA ARG A 301 3.51 8.95 -4.04
C ARG A 301 2.79 8.44 -5.30
N HIS A 302 3.26 8.83 -6.48
CA HIS A 302 2.70 8.37 -7.75
C HIS A 302 3.03 6.90 -7.95
N ALA A 303 4.28 6.51 -7.69
CA ALA A 303 4.72 5.14 -7.66
C ALA A 303 3.91 4.31 -6.65
N GLU A 304 3.72 4.81 -5.43
CA GLU A 304 2.90 4.15 -4.39
C GLU A 304 1.52 3.76 -4.90
N LEU A 305 0.82 4.71 -5.54
CA LEU A 305 -0.51 4.49 -6.09
C LEU A 305 -0.53 3.36 -7.14
N HIS A 306 0.42 3.38 -8.08
CA HIS A 306 0.37 2.49 -9.24
C HIS A 306 0.97 1.11 -8.99
N LEU A 307 2.06 1.04 -8.22
CA LEU A 307 2.67 -0.23 -7.86
C LEU A 307 1.77 -1.02 -6.91
N GLY A 308 0.88 -0.37 -6.15
CA GLY A 308 -0.16 -1.04 -5.36
C GLY A 308 -1.16 -1.88 -6.19
N PHE A 309 -1.15 -1.81 -7.53
CA PHE A 309 -1.91 -2.71 -8.39
C PHE A 309 -1.13 -3.96 -8.82
N LEU A 310 0.14 -4.09 -8.42
CA LEU A 310 0.98 -5.24 -8.71
C LEU A 310 1.02 -6.19 -7.50
N SER A 311 1.04 -7.49 -7.77
CA SER A 311 1.36 -8.51 -6.77
C SER A 311 2.34 -9.51 -7.35
N TYR A 312 3.23 -10.01 -6.52
CA TYR A 312 4.22 -11.03 -6.87
C TYR A 312 4.73 -11.72 -5.61
#